data_AF-A0A843LIY4-F1
#
_entry.id   AF-A0A843LIY4-F1
#
_cell.length_a   1.000
_cell.length_b   1.000
_cell.length_c   1.000
_cell.angle_alpha   90.00
_cell.angle_beta   90.00
_cell.angle_gamma   90.00
#
_symmetry.space_group_name_H-M   'P 1'
#
loop_
_entity.id
_entity.type
_entity.pdbx_description
1 polymer ?
#
loop_
_entity_poly.entity_id
_entity_poly.type
_entity_poly.pdbx_seq_one_letter_code
_entity_poly.pdbx_strand_id
1 'polypeptide(L)' 'MNWQEIGISSGLVLLMIALIMAVDLEVPVEMRPIGFALIIPLFMVAMGLAGLKLVDT' A
#
# COMPACT_ATOMS: atom_id res chain seq x y z
N MET A 1 17.00 -16.67 0.01
CA MET A 1 15.66 -16.04 0.07
C MET A 1 15.55 -15.39 1.43
N ASN A 2 15.59 -14.07 1.48
CA ASN A 2 15.70 -13.35 2.74
C ASN A 2 14.32 -13.29 3.41
N TRP A 3 14.21 -13.74 4.66
CA TRP A 3 12.92 -13.77 5.37
C TRP A 3 12.30 -12.37 5.53
N GLN A 4 13.16 -11.34 5.58
CA GLN A 4 12.78 -9.93 5.63
C GLN A 4 12.13 -9.42 4.34
N GLU A 5 12.65 -9.83 3.18
CA GLU A 5 12.05 -9.51 1.87
C GLU A 5 10.65 -10.10 1.76
N ILE A 6 10.47 -11.35 2.19
CA ILE A 6 9.16 -12.03 2.21
C ILE A 6 8.21 -11.29 3.16
N GLY A 7 8.66 -10.93 4.35
CA GLY A 7 7.87 -10.20 5.34
C GLY A 7 7.43 -8.83 4.84
N ILE A 8 8.34 -8.07 4.23
CA ILE A 8 8.04 -6.72 3.71
C ILE A 8 7.13 -6.81 2.47
N SER A 9 7.42 -7.73 1.54
CA SER A 9 6.57 -7.98 0.36
C SER A 9 5.14 -8.36 0.74
N SER A 10 4.98 -9.39 1.59
CA SER A 10 3.66 -9.83 2.04
C SER A 10 2.92 -8.76 2.86
N GLY A 11 3.64 -8.01 3.71
CA GLY A 11 3.08 -6.89 4.46
C GLY A 11 2.60 -5.75 3.56
N LEU A 12 3.34 -5.41 2.50
CA LEU A 12 2.93 -4.39 1.53
C LEU A 12 1.65 -4.79 0.78
N VAL A 13 1.48 -6.06 0.44
CA VAL A 13 0.24 -6.57 -0.18
C VAL A 13 -0.94 -6.44 0.77
N LEU A 14 -0.78 -6.84 2.04
CA LEU A 14 -1.82 -6.69 3.07
C LEU A 14 -2.19 -5.23 3.28
N LEU A 15 -1.19 -4.33 3.29
CA LEU A 15 -1.41 -2.89 3.42
C LEU A 15 -2.20 -2.34 2.22
N MET A 16 -1.87 -2.74 1.00
CA MET A 16 -2.63 -2.34 -0.20
C MET A 16 -4.09 -2.77 -0.10
N ILE A 17 -4.35 -4.02 0.31
CA ILE A 17 -5.70 -4.55 0.49
C ILE A 17 -6.47 -3.75 1.55
N ALA A 18 -5.84 -3.46 2.69
CA ALA A 18 -6.45 -2.68 3.76
C ALA A 18 -6.80 -1.25 3.31
N LEU A 19 -5.91 -0.61 2.54
CA LEU A 19 -6.13 0.73 1.98
C LEU A 19 -7.30 0.73 0.99
N ILE A 20 -7.36 -0.25 0.08
CA ILE A 20 -8.47 -0.40 -0.87
C ILE A 20 -9.79 -0.60 -0.13
N MET A 21 -9.80 -1.47 0.89
CA MET A 21 -11.00 -1.68 1.72
C MET A 21 -11.41 -0.42 2.47
N ALA A 22 -10.47 0.36 3.01
CA ALA A 22 -10.79 1.61 3.69
C ALA A 22 -11.51 2.59 2.76
N VAL A 23 -11.06 2.73 1.51
CA VAL A 23 -11.74 3.57 0.51
C VAL A 23 -13.13 3.02 0.19
N ASP A 24 -13.28 1.71 0.02
CA ASP A 24 -14.57 1.13 -0.36
C ASP A 24 -15.61 1.19 0.77
N LEU A 25 -15.16 1.08 2.02
CA LEU A 25 -16.01 1.08 3.21
C LEU A 25 -16.37 2.49 3.71
N GLU A 26 -15.42 3.43 3.69
CA GLU A 26 -15.59 4.74 4.32
C GLU A 26 -15.95 5.86 3.32
N VAL A 27 -15.62 5.69 2.04
CA VAL A 27 -15.83 6.75 1.02
C VAL A 27 -17.16 6.55 0.29
N PRO A 28 -18.01 7.59 0.17
CA PRO A 28 -19.23 7.54 -0.62
C PRO A 28 -18.95 7.13 -2.06
N VAL A 29 -19.85 6.36 -2.66
CA VAL A 29 -19.67 5.76 -4.01
C VAL A 29 -19.25 6.78 -5.06
N GLU A 30 -19.81 7.98 -5.01
CA GLU A 30 -19.55 9.11 -5.89
C GLU A 30 -18.10 9.64 -5.80
N MET A 31 -17.47 9.49 -4.63
CA MET A 31 -16.13 10.00 -4.32
C MET A 31 -15.05 8.92 -4.29
N ARG A 32 -15.41 7.63 -4.37
CA ARG A 32 -14.45 6.51 -4.42
C ARG A 32 -13.35 6.67 -5.47
N PRO A 33 -13.62 7.19 -6.70
CA PRO A 33 -12.55 7.40 -7.68
C PRO A 33 -11.46 8.35 -7.17
N ILE A 34 -11.86 9.41 -6.44
CA ILE A 34 -10.94 10.37 -5.83
C ILE A 34 -10.20 9.72 -4.66
N GLY A 35 -10.90 8.92 -3.84
CA GLY A 35 -10.30 8.14 -2.76
C GLY A 35 -9.20 7.19 -3.26
N PHE A 36 -9.47 6.44 -4.34
CA PHE A 36 -8.46 5.60 -4.98
C PHE A 36 -7.32 6.41 -5.59
N ALA A 37 -7.63 7.54 -6.22
CA ALA A 37 -6.62 8.43 -6.80
C ALA A 37 -5.66 9.02 -5.75
N LEU A 38 -6.06 9.12 -4.48
CA LEU A 38 -5.19 9.57 -3.39
C LEU A 38 -4.42 8.43 -2.73
N ILE A 39 -5.05 7.28 -2.55
CA ILE A 39 -4.46 6.18 -1.79
C ILE A 39 -3.44 5.37 -2.59
N ILE A 40 -3.63 5.27 -3.92
CA ILE A 40 -2.70 4.56 -4.81
C ILE A 40 -1.33 5.28 -4.86
N PRO A 41 -1.24 6.61 -5.05
CA PRO A 41 0.04 7.33 -4.96
C PRO A 41 0.68 7.23 -3.57
N LEU A 42 -0.13 7.32 -2.51
CA LEU A 42 0.37 7.19 -1.14
C LEU A 42 1.00 5.80 -0.93
N PHE A 43 0.34 4.75 -1.44
CA PHE A 43 0.87 3.39 -1.41
C PHE A 43 2.16 3.26 -2.23
N MET A 44 2.23 3.85 -3.43
CA MET A 44 3.45 3.83 -4.25
C MET A 44 4.64 4.46 -3.53
N VAL A 45 4.44 5.57 -2.83
CA VAL A 45 5.49 6.20 -2.00
C VAL A 45 5.93 5.27 -0.88
N ALA A 46 4.98 4.67 -0.15
CA ALA A 46 5.27 3.72 0.91
C ALA A 46 6.06 2.50 0.39
N MET A 47 5.68 1.98 -0.78
CA MET A 47 6.38 0.88 -1.45
C MET A 47 7.81 1.26 -1.83
N GLY A 48 8.01 2.47 -2.38
CA GLY A 48 9.33 2.99 -2.72
C GLY A 48 10.24 3.09 -1.49
N LEU A 49 9.74 3.63 -0.38
CA LEU A 49 10.47 3.73 0.88
C LEU A 49 10.81 2.35 1.46
N ALA A 50 9.86 1.41 1.43
CA ALA A 50 10.10 0.04 1.86
C ALA A 50 11.16 -0.67 1.00
N GLY A 51 11.15 -0.42 -0.32
CA GLY A 51 12.17 -0.91 -1.25
C GLY A 51 13.56 -0.33 -0.96
N LEU A 52 13.67 0.97 -0.68
CA LEU A 52 14.95 1.59 -0.29
C LEU A 52 15.50 0.98 1.01
N LYS A 53 14.64 0.75 2.00
CA LYS A 53 15.03 0.12 3.27
C LYS A 53 15.53 -1.32 3.08
N LEU A 54 14.96 -2.06 2.13
CA LEU A 54 15.43 -3.40 1.77
C LEU A 54 16.80 -3.39 1.09
N VAL A 55 17.13 -2.35 0.32
CA VAL A 55 18.44 -2.20 -0.33
C VAL A 55 19.55 -1.86 0.66
N ASP A 56 19.22 -1.11 1.71
CA ASP A 56 20.16 -0.73 2.79
C ASP A 56 20.36 -1.83 3.86
N THR A 57 19.71 -2.99 3.75
CA THR A 57 19.80 -4.11 4.71
C THR A 57 20.61 -5.28 4.15
#